data_AF-A0A661CNG1-F1
#
_entry.id   AF-A0A661CNG1-F1
#
_cell.length_a   1.000
_cell.length_b   1.000
_cell.length_c   1.000
_cell.angle_alpha   90.00
_cell.angle_beta   90.00
_cell.angle_gamma   90.00
#
_symmetry.space_group_name_H-M   'P 1'
#
loop_
_entity.id
_entity.type
_entity.pdbx_description
1 polymer ?
#
loop_
_entity_poly.entity_id
_entity_poly.type
_entity_poly.pdbx_seq_one_letter_code
_entity_poly.pdbx_strand_id
1 'polypeptide(L)'
;RVITSNQKTAIIQQGTEIPYQEASSSGATSVSFKEAVLKLEVTPQITPDDRIIMDLKVNKDEVGQIFLGVPSIDTRSVETQVLVDNGETVVLGGIYEQTESKSSTKVPFFGDLPYLGVLFRTDRNSTKQRELLVFITPKIIKDSLKF
;
A
#
# COMPACT_ATOMS: atom_id res chain seq x y z
N ARG A 1 -8.39 -2.98 13.81
CA ARG A 1 -9.57 -3.88 13.92
C ARG A 1 -10.82 -3.06 13.74
N VAL A 2 -11.81 -3.57 13.02
CA VAL A 2 -13.09 -2.90 12.77
C VAL A 2 -14.20 -3.89 13.14
N ILE A 3 -15.29 -3.38 13.70
CA ILE A 3 -16.49 -4.16 14.02
C ILE A 3 -17.63 -3.52 13.23
N THR A 4 -18.45 -4.34 12.59
CA THR A 4 -19.59 -3.87 11.80
C THR A 4 -20.73 -4.87 11.85
N SER A 5 -21.92 -4.40 11.54
CA SER A 5 -23.11 -5.24 11.41
C SER A 5 -23.09 -6.02 10.09
N ASN A 6 -23.85 -7.12 10.06
CA ASN A 6 -24.06 -7.87 8.82
C ASN A 6 -24.60 -6.95 7.70
N GLN A 7 -24.06 -7.08 6.50
CA GLN A 7 -24.37 -6.29 5.30
C GLN A 7 -24.12 -4.78 5.44
N LYS A 8 -23.35 -4.34 6.44
CA LYS A 8 -23.00 -2.93 6.64
C LYS A 8 -21.53 -2.69 6.38
N THR A 9 -21.25 -1.80 5.44
CA THR A 9 -19.89 -1.32 5.17
C THR A 9 -19.33 -0.59 6.38
N ALA A 10 -18.11 -0.93 6.76
CA ALA A 10 -17.32 -0.20 7.74
C ALA A 10 -15.95 0.17 7.18
N ILE A 11 -15.48 1.33 7.60
CA ILE A 11 -14.21 1.91 7.17
C ILE A 11 -13.37 2.17 8.40
N ILE A 12 -12.10 1.78 8.33
CA ILE A 12 -11.07 2.18 9.28
C ILE A 12 -9.88 2.70 8.50
N GLN A 13 -9.41 3.89 8.86
CA GLN A 13 -8.25 4.51 8.23
C GLN A 13 -7.31 5.13 9.27
N GLN A 14 -6.02 5.07 8.99
CA GLN A 14 -4.97 5.65 9.82
C GLN A 14 -3.87 6.20 8.93
N GLY A 15 -3.49 7.47 9.14
CA GLY A 15 -2.36 8.06 8.44
C GLY A 15 -2.32 9.56 8.61
N THR A 16 -1.82 10.25 7.59
CA THR A 16 -1.63 11.70 7.61
C THR A 16 -2.10 12.32 6.30
N GLU A 17 -2.38 13.61 6.33
CA GLU A 17 -2.70 14.39 5.15
C GLU A 17 -1.51 15.28 4.79
N ILE A 18 -1.15 15.26 3.51
CA ILE A 18 -0.04 16.03 2.97
C ILE A 18 -0.61 17.23 2.21
N PRO A 19 -0.18 18.47 2.52
CA PRO A 19 -0.62 19.66 1.81
C PRO A 19 0.08 19.82 0.47
N TYR A 20 -0.69 20.10 -0.58
CA TYR A 20 -0.26 20.43 -1.93
C TYR A 20 -0.75 21.83 -2.29
N GLN A 21 0.09 22.60 -2.96
CA GLN A 21 -0.30 23.90 -3.49
C GLN A 21 -0.87 23.70 -4.90
N GLU A 22 -2.14 24.06 -5.08
CA GLU A 22 -2.83 24.03 -6.36
C GLU A 22 -3.06 25.46 -6.86
N ALA A 23 -2.83 25.69 -8.16
CA ALA A 23 -3.14 26.97 -8.78
C ALA A 23 -4.67 27.07 -8.97
N SER A 24 -5.30 28.05 -8.35
CA SER A 24 -6.71 28.34 -8.55
C SER A 24 -6.93 29.05 -9.89
N SER A 25 -8.13 28.91 -10.46
CA SER A 25 -8.56 29.58 -11.69
C SER A 25 -8.53 31.12 -11.59
N SER A 26 -8.51 31.66 -10.36
CA SER A 26 -8.39 33.10 -10.09
C SER A 26 -6.95 33.62 -10.04
N GLY A 27 -5.94 32.77 -10.22
CA GLY A 27 -4.53 33.13 -10.04
C GLY A 27 -4.04 33.12 -8.58
N ALA A 28 -4.92 32.82 -7.62
CA ALA A 28 -4.55 32.58 -6.23
C ALA A 28 -4.01 31.16 -6.02
N THR A 29 -3.15 30.95 -5.03
CA THR A 29 -2.73 29.61 -4.59
C THR A 29 -3.73 29.05 -3.58
N SER A 30 -4.21 27.83 -3.81
CA SER A 30 -5.04 27.07 -2.87
C SER A 30 -4.22 25.93 -2.27
N VAL A 31 -4.57 25.50 -1.05
CA VAL A 31 -3.95 24.33 -0.41
C VAL A 31 -4.95 23.17 -0.45
N SER A 32 -4.53 22.07 -1.06
CA SER A 32 -5.27 20.80 -1.23
C SER A 32 -4.58 19.73 -0.39
N PHE A 33 -5.35 18.91 0.33
CA PHE A 33 -4.79 17.84 1.16
C PHE A 33 -4.95 16.50 0.44
N LYS A 34 -3.87 15.71 0.39
CA LYS A 34 -3.90 14.34 -0.08
C LYS A 34 -3.59 13.38 1.07
N GLU A 35 -4.42 12.36 1.21
CA GLU A 35 -4.27 11.35 2.26
C GLU A 35 -3.11 10.40 1.93
N ALA A 36 -2.25 10.14 2.91
CA ALA A 36 -1.29 9.05 2.95
C ALA A 36 -1.67 8.15 4.13
N VAL A 37 -2.64 7.26 3.89
CA VAL A 37 -3.31 6.45 4.91
C VAL A 37 -3.26 4.97 4.58
N LEU A 38 -3.25 4.15 5.64
CA LEU A 38 -3.69 2.77 5.58
C LEU A 38 -5.20 2.74 5.80
N LYS A 39 -5.96 2.37 4.77
CA LYS A 39 -7.42 2.30 4.76
C LYS A 39 -7.88 0.87 4.51
N LEU A 40 -8.79 0.38 5.35
CA LEU A 40 -9.54 -0.84 5.16
C LEU A 40 -11.02 -0.49 5.11
N GLU A 41 -11.67 -0.87 4.01
CA GLU A 41 -13.10 -0.84 3.84
C GLU A 41 -13.59 -2.28 3.67
N VAL A 42 -14.60 -2.66 4.45
CA VAL A 42 -15.12 -4.02 4.49
C VAL A 42 -16.63 -4.03 4.56
N THR A 43 -17.26 -4.88 3.74
CA THR A 43 -18.68 -5.20 3.82
C THR A 43 -18.84 -6.69 4.04
N PRO A 44 -19.22 -7.15 5.25
CA PRO A 44 -19.40 -8.57 5.51
C PRO A 44 -20.83 -9.02 5.23
N GLN A 45 -20.99 -10.25 4.77
CA GLN A 45 -22.26 -10.95 4.64
C GLN A 45 -22.13 -12.35 5.26
N ILE A 46 -22.92 -12.60 6.31
CA ILE A 46 -22.97 -13.91 6.98
C ILE A 46 -23.90 -14.83 6.20
N THR A 47 -23.41 -16.03 5.87
CA THR A 47 -24.17 -17.09 5.20
C THR A 47 -24.84 -18.02 6.22
N PRO A 48 -25.84 -18.83 5.81
CA PRO A 48 -26.52 -19.77 6.72
C PRO A 48 -25.62 -20.86 7.32
N ASP A 49 -24.48 -21.17 6.68
CA ASP A 49 -23.47 -22.13 7.14
C ASP A 49 -22.40 -21.48 8.05
N ASP A 50 -22.69 -20.34 8.67
CA ASP A 50 -21.78 -19.59 9.57
C ASP A 50 -20.46 -19.14 8.88
N ARG A 51 -20.46 -19.06 7.54
CA ARG A 51 -19.37 -18.46 6.77
C ARG A 51 -19.60 -16.98 6.52
N ILE A 52 -18.54 -16.30 6.09
CA ILE A 52 -18.52 -14.86 5.96
C ILE A 52 -17.97 -14.53 4.58
N ILE A 53 -18.84 -14.01 3.73
CA ILE A 53 -18.44 -13.35 2.48
C ILE A 53 -18.01 -11.94 2.86
N MET A 54 -16.85 -11.50 2.41
CA MET A 54 -16.36 -10.15 2.66
C MET A 54 -15.96 -9.49 1.35
N ASP A 55 -16.57 -8.36 1.06
CA ASP A 55 -16.05 -7.41 0.08
C ASP A 55 -15.01 -6.54 0.78
N LEU A 56 -13.77 -6.59 0.28
CA LEU A 56 -12.61 -6.00 0.94
C LEU A 56 -11.90 -5.06 0.00
N LYS A 57 -11.68 -3.84 0.48
CA LYS A 57 -10.85 -2.84 -0.18
C LYS A 57 -9.79 -2.37 0.79
N VAL A 58 -8.57 -2.81 0.54
CA VAL A 58 -7.38 -2.41 1.31
C VAL A 58 -6.60 -1.45 0.47
N ASN A 59 -6.32 -0.27 1.01
CA ASN A 59 -5.47 0.73 0.41
C ASN A 59 -4.36 1.11 1.41
N LYS A 60 -3.13 1.21 0.92
CA LYS A 60 -1.97 1.69 1.65
C LYS A 60 -1.30 2.76 0.81
N ASP A 61 -1.53 4.00 1.20
CA ASP A 61 -0.88 5.17 0.62
C ASP A 61 0.30 5.60 1.54
N GLU A 62 1.48 5.78 0.95
CA GLU A 62 2.67 6.23 1.67
C GLU A 62 3.36 7.40 0.95
N VAL A 63 4.10 8.21 1.71
CA VAL A 63 4.89 9.31 1.13
C VAL A 63 6.00 8.73 0.27
N GLY A 64 5.95 9.02 -1.03
CA GLY A 64 6.92 8.62 -2.03
C GLY A 64 8.12 9.56 -2.12
N GLN A 65 8.77 9.57 -3.28
CA GLN A 65 9.92 10.43 -3.56
C GLN A 65 9.49 11.90 -3.72
N ILE A 66 10.39 12.83 -3.40
CA ILE A 66 10.17 14.26 -3.59
C ILE A 66 10.58 14.64 -5.01
N PHE A 67 9.65 15.22 -5.77
CA PHE A 67 9.86 15.79 -7.08
C PHE A 67 9.62 17.29 -7.02
N LEU A 68 10.66 18.09 -7.34
CA LEU A 68 10.56 19.56 -7.36
C LEU A 68 10.04 20.18 -6.04
N GLY A 69 10.39 19.58 -4.89
CA GLY A 69 9.93 20.03 -3.56
C GLY A 69 8.55 19.51 -3.15
N VAL A 70 7.88 18.74 -4.01
CA VAL A 70 6.56 18.15 -3.76
C VAL A 70 6.71 16.63 -3.58
N PRO A 71 6.24 16.04 -2.47
CA PRO A 71 6.25 14.59 -2.32
C PRO A 71 5.28 13.92 -3.32
N SER A 72 5.65 12.75 -3.83
CA SER A 72 4.71 11.84 -4.50
C SER A 72 3.99 10.96 -3.48
N ILE A 73 2.94 10.27 -3.88
CA ILE A 73 2.24 9.28 -3.06
C ILE A 73 2.36 7.92 -3.75
N ASP A 74 2.99 6.97 -3.06
CA ASP A 74 3.07 5.58 -3.49
C ASP A 74 1.78 4.88 -3.00
N THR A 75 0.88 4.55 -3.92
CA THR A 75 -0.40 3.87 -3.61
C THR A 75 -0.32 2.38 -3.88
N ARG A 76 -0.81 1.57 -2.93
CA ARG A 76 -1.01 0.13 -3.11
C ARG A 76 -2.42 -0.24 -2.69
N SER A 77 -3.19 -0.82 -3.61
CA SER A 77 -4.57 -1.21 -3.33
C SER A 77 -4.88 -2.62 -3.79
N VAL A 78 -5.67 -3.33 -2.99
CA VAL A 78 -6.23 -4.64 -3.30
C VAL A 78 -7.73 -4.56 -3.07
N GLU A 79 -8.50 -4.94 -4.09
CA GLU A 79 -9.96 -5.03 -4.04
C GLU A 79 -10.35 -6.46 -4.41
N THR A 80 -11.00 -7.16 -3.48
CA THR A 80 -11.33 -8.57 -3.66
C THR A 80 -12.58 -8.94 -2.86
N GLN A 81 -13.26 -9.99 -3.31
CA GLN A 81 -14.31 -10.66 -2.56
C GLN A 81 -13.81 -12.05 -2.14
N VAL A 82 -14.00 -12.42 -0.88
CA VAL A 82 -13.60 -13.74 -0.37
C VAL A 82 -14.68 -14.35 0.50
N LEU A 83 -14.76 -15.68 0.48
CA LEU A 83 -15.54 -16.48 1.40
C LEU A 83 -14.58 -17.12 2.40
N VAL A 84 -14.82 -16.90 3.70
CA VAL A 84 -13.96 -17.40 4.78
C VAL A 84 -14.81 -17.99 5.88
N ASP A 85 -14.33 -19.05 6.52
CA ASP A 85 -14.95 -19.63 7.70
C ASP A 85 -14.76 -18.71 8.93
N ASN A 86 -15.71 -18.76 9.86
CA ASN A 86 -15.67 -17.92 11.05
C ASN A 86 -14.46 -18.26 11.94
N GLY A 87 -13.56 -17.29 12.14
CA GLY A 87 -12.36 -17.43 12.95
C GLY A 87 -11.13 -17.96 12.19
N GLU A 88 -11.27 -18.31 10.91
CA GLU A 88 -10.14 -18.74 10.08
C GLU A 88 -9.43 -17.57 9.43
N THR A 89 -8.12 -17.72 9.17
CA THR A 89 -7.32 -16.69 8.49
C THR A 89 -7.17 -17.03 7.02
N VAL A 90 -7.58 -16.11 6.14
CA VAL A 90 -7.33 -16.22 4.70
C VAL A 90 -6.21 -15.26 4.29
N VAL A 91 -5.43 -15.69 3.29
CA VAL A 91 -4.46 -14.85 2.58
C VAL A 91 -5.12 -14.38 1.29
N LEU A 92 -5.35 -13.08 1.16
CA LEU A 92 -6.04 -12.50 0.00
C LEU A 92 -5.15 -12.40 -1.25
N GLY A 93 -3.85 -12.59 -1.09
CA GLY A 93 -2.82 -12.35 -2.09
C GLY A 93 -1.93 -11.16 -1.73
N GLY A 94 -1.04 -10.80 -2.66
CA GLY A 94 -0.11 -9.68 -2.48
C GLY A 94 0.41 -9.08 -3.78
N ILE A 95 0.91 -7.85 -3.69
CA ILE A 95 1.61 -7.15 -4.78
C ILE A 95 3.09 -7.24 -4.49
N TYR A 96 3.85 -7.86 -5.39
CA TYR A 96 5.31 -7.96 -5.34
C TYR A 96 5.93 -6.98 -6.35
N GLU A 97 6.73 -6.05 -5.84
CA GLU A 97 7.46 -5.08 -6.65
C GLU A 97 8.97 -5.23 -6.37
N GLN A 98 9.74 -5.53 -7.42
CA GLN A 98 11.20 -5.54 -7.38
C GLN A 98 11.73 -4.49 -8.34
N THR A 99 12.44 -3.50 -7.80
CA THR A 99 13.17 -2.49 -8.58
C THR A 99 14.66 -2.80 -8.53
N GLU A 100 15.27 -3.04 -9.69
CA GLU A 100 16.72 -3.15 -9.83
C GLU A 100 17.27 -1.91 -10.52
N SER A 101 18.25 -1.26 -9.90
CA SER A 101 18.98 -0.13 -10.48
C SER A 101 20.46 -0.47 -10.54
N LYS A 102 21.02 -0.46 -11.76
CA LYS A 102 22.45 -0.63 -12.02
C LYS A 102 22.97 0.68 -12.58
N SER A 103 23.94 1.28 -11.89
CA SER A 103 24.61 2.51 -12.31
C SER A 103 26.11 2.26 -12.33
N SER A 104 26.77 2.55 -13.44
CA SER A 104 28.23 2.43 -13.59
C SER A 104 28.78 3.79 -13.98
N THR A 105 29.60 4.38 -13.12
CA THR A 105 30.35 5.61 -13.43
C THR A 105 31.79 5.22 -13.75
N LYS A 106 32.30 5.55 -14.93
CA LYS A 106 33.68 5.21 -15.33
C LYS A 106 34.43 6.43 -15.84
N VAL A 107 35.74 6.48 -15.59
CA VAL A 107 36.63 7.47 -16.20
C VAL A 107 36.79 7.12 -17.69
N PRO A 108 36.56 8.07 -18.63
CA PRO A 108 36.80 7.82 -20.05
C PRO A 108 38.24 7.34 -20.30
N PHE A 109 38.44 6.43 -21.24
CA PHE A 109 39.73 5.77 -21.56
C PHE A 109 40.23 4.79 -20.49
N PHE A 110 40.34 5.18 -19.22
CA PHE A 110 40.91 4.32 -18.16
C PHE A 110 39.94 3.24 -17.63
N GLY A 111 38.63 3.49 -17.70
CA GLY A 111 37.62 2.54 -17.21
C GLY A 111 37.46 1.27 -18.05
N ASP A 112 37.96 1.27 -19.29
CA ASP A 112 37.85 0.15 -20.24
C ASP A 112 39.15 -0.68 -20.34
N LEU A 113 40.19 -0.34 -19.56
CA LEU A 113 41.45 -1.08 -19.56
C LEU A 113 41.27 -2.48 -18.94
N PRO A 114 41.75 -3.55 -19.59
CA PRO A 114 41.76 -4.87 -18.99
C PRO A 114 42.67 -4.87 -17.75
N TYR A 115 42.28 -5.65 -16.72
CA TYR A 115 42.94 -5.76 -15.41
C TYR A 115 42.93 -4.51 -14.51
N LEU A 116 43.06 -3.29 -15.06
CA LEU A 116 43.18 -2.05 -14.28
C LEU A 116 41.90 -1.20 -14.28
N GLY A 117 40.98 -1.39 -15.22
CA GLY A 117 39.77 -0.57 -15.36
C GLY A 117 38.81 -0.61 -14.17
N VAL A 118 38.90 -1.65 -13.31
CA VAL A 118 38.11 -1.76 -12.08
C VAL A 118 38.47 -0.67 -11.06
N LEU A 119 39.72 -0.18 -11.06
CA LEU A 119 40.16 0.92 -10.16
C LEU A 119 39.65 2.30 -10.62
N PHE A 120 39.19 2.40 -11.88
CA PHE A 120 38.76 3.64 -12.52
C PHE A 120 37.26 3.63 -12.87
N ARG A 121 36.50 2.70 -12.28
CA ARG A 121 35.05 2.63 -12.38
C ARG A 121 34.41 2.40 -11.01
N THR A 122 33.23 2.96 -10.83
CA THR A 122 32.38 2.78 -9.67
C THR A 122 31.06 2.17 -10.14
N ASP A 123 30.87 0.90 -9.80
CA ASP A 123 29.63 0.17 -10.05
C ASP A 123 28.74 0.27 -8.80
N ARG A 124 27.50 0.74 -8.97
CA ARG A 124 26.48 0.82 -7.92
C ARG A 124 25.27 0.01 -8.36
N ASN A 125 25.02 -1.09 -7.65
CA ASN A 125 23.82 -1.90 -7.81
C ASN A 125 22.91 -1.67 -6.60
N SER A 126 21.64 -1.40 -6.85
CA SER A 126 20.61 -1.21 -5.83
C SER A 126 19.39 -2.06 -6.17
N THR A 127 18.99 -2.92 -5.24
CA THR A 127 17.79 -3.75 -5.36
C THR A 127 16.81 -3.32 -4.26
N LYS A 128 15.61 -2.90 -4.65
CA LYS A 128 14.52 -2.55 -3.72
C LYS A 128 13.39 -3.54 -3.92
N GLN A 129 13.03 -4.24 -2.86
CA GLN A 129 11.91 -5.19 -2.84
C GLN A 129 10.81 -4.62 -1.95
N ARG A 130 9.57 -4.65 -2.44
CA ARG A 130 8.38 -4.23 -1.70
C ARG A 130 7.29 -5.28 -1.89
N GLU A 131 6.72 -5.74 -0.79
CA GLU A 131 5.65 -6.74 -0.80
C GLU A 131 4.52 -6.27 0.12
N LEU A 132 3.28 -6.29 -0.39
CA LEU A 132 2.08 -6.11 0.42
C LEU A 132 1.39 -7.46 0.55
N LEU A 133 1.39 -8.04 1.76
CA LEU A 133 0.60 -9.23 2.09
C LEU A 133 -0.57 -8.84 2.99
N VAL A 134 -1.77 -9.31 2.66
CA VAL A 134 -2.99 -9.03 3.43
C VAL A 134 -3.55 -10.33 4.02
N PHE A 135 -3.60 -10.36 5.36
CA PHE A 135 -4.19 -11.44 6.15
C PHE A 135 -5.45 -10.94 6.83
N ILE A 136 -6.54 -11.69 6.73
CA ILE A 136 -7.80 -11.34 7.40
C ILE A 136 -8.34 -12.55 8.14
N THR A 137 -8.76 -12.29 9.39
CA THR A 137 -9.42 -13.26 10.26
C THR A 137 -10.77 -12.67 10.69
N PRO A 138 -11.88 -13.01 10.02
CA PRO A 138 -13.18 -12.53 10.45
C PRO A 138 -13.65 -13.30 11.70
N LYS A 139 -14.45 -12.63 12.54
CA LYS A 139 -15.05 -13.23 13.73
C LYS A 139 -16.49 -12.76 13.89
N ILE A 140 -17.43 -13.69 13.88
CA ILE A 140 -18.84 -13.42 14.18
C ILE A 140 -18.97 -13.23 15.69
N ILE A 141 -19.49 -12.07 16.09
CA ILE A 141 -19.82 -11.77 17.48
C ILE A 141 -21.33 -11.99 17.62
N LYS A 142 -21.73 -13.15 18.16
CA LYS A 142 -23.10 -13.40 18.58
C LYS A 142 -23.23 -12.79 19.99
N ASP A 143 -24.04 -11.75 20.14
CA ASP A 143 -24.25 -11.13 21.44
C ASP A 143 -24.97 -12.13 22.33
N SER A 144 -24.22 -12.81 23.20
CA SER A 144 -24.80 -13.63 24.25
C SER A 144 -25.34 -12.69 25.31
N LEU A 145 -26.57 -12.20 25.11
CA LEU A 145 -27.40 -11.66 26.17
C LEU A 145 -27.57 -12.77 27.22
N LYS A 146 -26.67 -12.80 28.20
CA LYS A 146 -26.86 -13.52 29.45
C LYS A 146 -27.86 -12.69 30.26
N PHE A 147 -29.12 -13.11 30.22
CA PHE A 147 -30.08 -12.80 31.28
C PHE A 147 -29.82 -13.71 32.47
#